data_AF-A0A7X2PTW2-F1
#
_entry.id   AF-A0A7X2PTW2-F1
#
_cell.length_a   1.000
_cell.length_b   1.000
_cell.length_c   1.000
_cell.angle_alpha   90.00
_cell.angle_beta   90.00
_cell.angle_gamma   90.00
#
_symmetry.space_group_name_H-M   'P 1'
#
loop_
_entity.id
_entity.type
_entity.pdbx_description
1 polymer ?
#
loop_
_entity_poly.entity_id
_entity_poly.type
_entity_poly.pdbx_seq_one_letter_code
_entity_poly.pdbx_strand_id
1 'polypeptide(L)'
;MQTISLGLIQVDTPGTPVRISTDPSLLVMMMVVRTIPGFTGKTYLGLAGMNKDSASKTGVLRILSEPPAYGPQDGEAVPPSSGGQGNVVQVADYWVDADVAGEGVIVTCYRA
;
A
#
# COMPACT_ATOMS: atom_id res chain seq x y z
N MET A 1 7.55 14.50 15.02
CA MET A 1 6.81 13.44 14.32
C MET A 1 5.43 13.95 13.93
N GLN A 2 5.25 14.20 12.63
CA GLN A 2 3.99 14.63 12.03
C GLN A 2 3.32 13.45 11.32
N THR A 3 2.02 13.25 11.58
CA THR A 3 1.21 12.27 10.85
C THR A 3 0.61 12.90 9.60
N ILE A 4 0.69 12.19 8.48
CA ILE A 4 0.08 12.57 7.20
C ILE A 4 -0.89 11.46 6.80
N SER A 5 -2.15 11.81 6.62
CA SER A 5 -3.15 10.90 6.05
C SER A 5 -3.18 11.11 4.54
N LEU A 6 -3.00 10.04 3.77
CA LEU A 6 -3.25 10.05 2.33
C LEU A 6 -4.68 9.59 1.99
N GLY A 7 -5.46 9.22 3.02
CA GLY A 7 -6.80 8.68 2.85
C GLY A 7 -6.78 7.28 2.25
N LEU A 8 -7.89 6.94 1.58
CA LEU A 8 -8.06 5.69 0.86
C LEU A 8 -7.46 5.82 -0.55
N ILE A 9 -6.53 4.94 -0.87
CA ILE A 9 -6.00 4.73 -2.22
C ILE A 9 -6.81 3.62 -2.85
N GLN A 10 -7.74 3.98 -3.76
CA GLN A 10 -8.64 3.05 -4.44
C GLN A 10 -8.05 2.56 -5.76
N VAL A 11 -8.42 1.33 -6.12
CA VAL A 11 -8.07 0.71 -7.39
C VAL A 11 -9.35 0.53 -8.20
N ASP A 12 -9.55 1.42 -9.18
CA ASP A 12 -10.78 1.41 -9.99
C ASP A 12 -10.85 0.21 -10.94
N THR A 13 -9.70 -0.29 -11.40
CA THR A 13 -9.63 -1.41 -12.34
C THR A 13 -8.62 -2.44 -11.86
N PRO A 14 -9.07 -3.62 -11.38
CA PRO A 14 -8.20 -4.72 -10.99
C PRO A 14 -7.18 -5.06 -12.08
N GLY A 15 -5.90 -5.19 -11.70
CA GLY A 15 -4.80 -5.47 -12.64
C GLY A 15 -4.13 -4.21 -13.18
N THR A 16 -4.62 -3.04 -12.80
CA THR A 16 -3.99 -1.74 -13.07
C THR A 16 -3.56 -1.13 -11.74
N PRO A 17 -2.34 -1.42 -11.25
CA PRO A 17 -1.86 -0.85 -10.01
C PRO A 17 -1.92 0.68 -9.99
N VAL A 18 -2.27 1.23 -8.83
CA VAL A 18 -2.35 2.66 -8.57
C VAL A 18 -1.21 3.06 -7.64
N ARG A 19 -0.55 4.16 -7.97
CA ARG A 19 0.56 4.70 -7.18
C ARG A 19 0.03 5.30 -5.88
N ILE A 20 0.69 5.04 -4.74
CA ILE A 20 0.25 5.56 -3.43
C ILE A 20 0.35 7.09 -3.37
N SER A 21 1.40 7.67 -3.95
CA SER A 21 1.57 9.11 -4.05
C SER A 21 2.22 9.49 -5.38
N THR A 22 1.78 10.60 -5.96
CA THR A 22 2.41 11.21 -7.12
C THR A 22 3.51 12.20 -6.74
N ASP A 23 3.64 12.56 -5.46
CA ASP A 23 4.67 13.47 -4.95
C ASP A 23 5.99 12.72 -4.69
N PRO A 24 7.02 12.89 -5.54
CA PRO A 24 8.31 12.22 -5.36
C PRO A 24 9.12 12.80 -4.19
N SER A 25 8.72 13.94 -3.64
CA SER A 25 9.40 14.58 -2.51
C SER A 25 8.90 14.11 -1.14
N LEU A 26 7.84 13.29 -1.12
CA LEU A 26 7.26 12.75 0.10
C LEU A 26 8.14 11.61 0.66
N LEU A 27 9.12 12.01 1.46
CA LEU A 27 10.00 11.13 2.22
C LEU A 27 9.54 11.04 3.68
N VAL A 28 9.31 9.83 4.17
CA VAL A 28 8.70 9.56 5.47
C VAL A 28 9.51 8.53 6.26
N MET A 29 9.45 8.55 7.59
CA MET A 29 10.19 7.56 8.40
C MET A 29 9.49 6.20 8.43
N MET A 30 8.17 6.18 8.20
CA MET A 30 7.35 4.97 8.22
C MET A 30 6.06 5.23 7.46
N MET A 31 5.58 4.20 6.75
CA MET A 31 4.28 4.19 6.10
C MET A 31 3.50 2.98 6.60
N VAL A 32 2.27 3.18 7.05
CA VAL A 32 1.36 2.12 7.49
C VAL A 32 0.23 2.02 6.47
N VAL A 33 0.01 0.81 5.97
CA VAL A 33 -1.01 0.48 4.98
C VAL A 33 -1.99 -0.48 5.63
N ARG A 34 -3.29 -0.21 5.52
CA ARG A 34 -4.35 -1.06 6.09
C ARG A 34 -5.49 -1.22 5.11
N THR A 35 -6.11 -2.38 5.12
CA THR A 35 -7.36 -2.60 4.39
C THR A 35 -8.57 -2.03 5.14
N ILE A 36 -9.74 -2.04 4.49
CA ILE A 36 -11.01 -1.56 5.07
C ILE A 36 -11.97 -2.73 5.33
N PRO A 37 -12.55 -2.84 6.54
CA PRO A 37 -13.60 -3.80 6.85
C PRO A 37 -14.79 -3.72 5.92
N GLY A 38 -15.21 -4.88 5.44
CA GLY A 38 -16.28 -5.00 4.44
C GLY A 38 -15.78 -5.09 3.00
N PHE A 39 -14.48 -4.91 2.74
CA PHE A 39 -13.90 -5.35 1.47
C PHE A 39 -13.91 -6.87 1.37
N THR A 40 -14.04 -7.35 0.14
CA THR A 40 -14.28 -8.75 -0.22
C THR A 40 -13.12 -9.38 -0.97
N GLY A 41 -12.32 -8.55 -1.66
CA GLY A 41 -11.11 -8.95 -2.34
C GLY A 41 -9.86 -8.84 -1.47
N LYS A 42 -8.74 -9.36 -1.98
CA LYS A 42 -7.42 -9.04 -1.42
C LYS A 42 -6.91 -7.76 -2.04
N THR A 43 -6.06 -7.07 -1.29
CA THR A 43 -5.26 -5.97 -1.83
C THR A 43 -3.78 -6.31 -1.77
N TYR A 44 -3.02 -5.70 -2.65
CA TYR A 44 -1.62 -6.02 -2.88
C TYR A 44 -0.84 -4.72 -2.77
N LEU A 45 0.10 -4.67 -1.84
CA LEU A 45 1.10 -3.61 -1.75
C LEU A 45 2.34 -4.07 -2.48
N GLY A 46 2.92 -3.20 -3.31
CA GLY A 46 4.12 -3.53 -4.06
C GLY A 46 4.86 -2.31 -4.59
N LEU A 47 5.77 -2.56 -5.52
CA LEU A 47 6.57 -1.56 -6.23
C LEU A 47 6.06 -1.37 -7.67
N ALA A 48 6.63 -0.39 -8.38
CA ALA A 48 6.32 -0.17 -9.79
C ALA A 48 6.53 -1.45 -10.62
N GLY A 49 5.57 -1.75 -11.50
CA GLY A 49 5.59 -2.97 -12.32
C GLY A 49 5.17 -4.24 -11.58
N MET A 50 4.57 -4.12 -10.39
CA MET A 50 4.07 -5.29 -9.68
C MET A 50 3.01 -6.05 -10.49
N ASN A 51 3.03 -7.38 -10.35
CA ASN A 51 2.08 -8.28 -10.99
C ASN A 51 1.46 -9.19 -9.93
N LYS A 52 0.14 -9.12 -9.77
CA LYS A 52 -0.62 -9.94 -8.82
C LYS A 52 -0.99 -11.34 -9.33
N ASP A 53 -0.45 -11.78 -10.47
CA ASP A 53 -0.55 -13.16 -10.94
C ASP A 53 -0.12 -14.17 -9.86
N SER A 54 -0.83 -15.30 -9.75
CA SER A 54 -0.64 -16.30 -8.70
C SER A 54 0.70 -17.03 -8.75
N ALA A 55 1.32 -17.16 -9.92
CA ALA A 55 2.57 -17.89 -10.08
C ALA A 55 3.81 -17.03 -9.78
N SER A 56 3.78 -15.75 -10.15
CA SER A 56 4.98 -14.91 -10.11
C SER A 56 5.04 -13.93 -8.94
N LYS A 57 3.91 -13.26 -8.61
CA LYS A 57 3.83 -12.21 -7.58
C LYS A 57 4.97 -11.17 -7.65
N THR A 58 5.53 -10.93 -8.84
CA THR A 58 6.71 -10.08 -9.02
C THR A 58 6.41 -8.67 -8.53
N GLY A 59 7.31 -8.10 -7.73
CA GLY A 59 7.17 -6.74 -7.20
C GLY A 59 6.10 -6.56 -6.13
N VAL A 60 5.35 -7.62 -5.77
CA VAL A 60 4.41 -7.59 -4.63
C VAL A 60 5.21 -7.76 -3.35
N LEU A 61 5.03 -6.84 -2.40
CA LEU A 61 5.67 -6.84 -1.09
C LEU A 61 4.80 -7.52 -0.04
N ARG A 62 3.49 -7.24 -0.07
CA ARG A 62 2.52 -7.77 0.89
C ARG A 62 1.17 -8.00 0.21
N ILE A 63 0.55 -9.12 0.54
CA ILE A 63 -0.87 -9.38 0.27
C ILE A 63 -1.62 -9.09 1.57
N LEU A 64 -2.62 -8.24 1.50
CA LEU A 64 -3.47 -7.87 2.62
C LEU A 64 -4.84 -8.52 2.41
N SER A 65 -5.25 -9.35 3.36
CA SER A 65 -6.56 -10.00 3.35
C SER A 65 -7.43 -9.46 4.47
N GLU A 66 -8.60 -8.94 4.13
CA GLU A 66 -9.61 -8.57 5.13
C GLU A 66 -10.38 -9.80 5.64
N PRO A 67 -10.78 -9.82 6.93
CA PRO A 67 -11.86 -10.66 7.41
C PRO A 67 -13.24 -10.07 7.00
N PRO A 68 -14.29 -10.90 6.88
CA PRO A 68 -15.61 -10.45 6.42
C PRO A 68 -16.25 -9.47 7.40
N ALA A 69 -16.73 -8.31 6.91
CA ALA A 69 -17.53 -7.22 7.55
C ALA A 69 -17.08 -6.66 8.93
N TYR A 70 -16.60 -7.50 9.83
CA TYR A 70 -16.12 -7.22 11.18
C TYR A 70 -14.89 -8.09 11.46
N GLY A 71 -13.84 -7.50 12.01
CA GLY A 71 -12.66 -8.26 12.42
C GLY A 71 -11.38 -7.44 12.45
N PRO A 72 -10.25 -8.07 12.80
CA PRO A 72 -8.95 -7.41 12.77
C PRO A 72 -8.56 -7.06 11.34
N GLN A 73 -8.30 -5.78 11.08
CA GLN A 73 -7.77 -5.32 9.80
C GLN A 73 -6.35 -5.84 9.61
N ASP A 74 -6.08 -6.44 8.45
CA ASP A 74 -4.69 -6.74 8.06
C ASP A 74 -4.00 -5.43 7.67
N GLY A 75 -2.69 -5.39 7.89
CA GLY A 75 -1.92 -4.19 7.66
C GLY A 75 -0.44 -4.47 7.61
N GLU A 76 0.27 -3.56 6.95
CA GLU A 76 1.72 -3.59 6.81
C GLU A 76 2.30 -2.27 7.27
N ALA A 77 3.33 -2.34 8.10
CA ALA A 77 4.16 -1.19 8.42
C ALA A 77 5.43 -1.31 7.58
N VAL A 78 5.56 -0.44 6.59
CA VAL A 78 6.75 -0.37 5.73
C VAL A 78 7.83 0.43 6.45
N PRO A 79 8.91 -0.22 6.90
CA PRO A 79 10.03 0.48 7.52
C PRO A 79 10.89 1.16 6.45
N PRO A 80 11.72 2.13 6.84
CA PRO A 80 12.66 2.75 5.92
C PRO A 80 13.66 1.73 5.42
N SER A 81 14.01 1.80 4.13
CA SER A 81 15.08 0.97 3.59
C SER A 81 16.44 1.61 3.95
N SER A 82 17.44 0.80 4.30
CA SER A 82 18.80 1.28 4.56
C SER A 82 19.61 1.55 3.28
N GLY A 83 19.00 1.46 2.10
CA GLY A 83 19.67 1.57 0.80
C GLY A 83 19.71 3.00 0.27
N GLY A 84 20.89 3.62 0.31
CA GLY A 84 21.29 4.75 -0.56
C GLY A 84 20.56 6.11 -0.45
N GLN A 85 19.34 6.14 0.10
CA GLN A 85 18.49 7.33 0.21
C GLN A 85 18.30 7.82 1.66
N GLY A 86 19.04 7.22 2.61
CA GLY A 86 18.88 7.43 4.05
C GLY A 86 17.81 6.54 4.66
N ASN A 87 17.64 6.61 5.99
CA ASN A 87 16.61 5.85 6.72
C ASN A 87 15.21 6.45 6.49
N VAL A 88 14.75 6.46 5.25
CA VAL A 88 13.44 6.96 4.83
C VAL A 88 12.73 6.00 3.87
N VAL A 89 11.42 6.16 3.77
CA VAL A 89 10.53 5.57 2.78
C VAL A 89 10.16 6.67 1.79
N GLN A 90 10.46 6.46 0.51
CA GLN A 90 9.94 7.29 -0.57
C GLN A 90 8.56 6.78 -0.97
N VAL A 91 7.51 7.48 -0.54
CA VAL A 91 6.12 6.98 -0.65
C VAL A 91 5.71 6.76 -2.10
N ALA A 92 6.25 7.56 -3.03
CA ALA A 92 5.97 7.44 -4.45
C ALA A 92 6.47 6.14 -5.08
N ASP A 93 7.34 5.35 -4.43
CA ASP A 93 7.84 4.11 -5.03
C ASP A 93 6.86 2.94 -4.87
N TYR A 94 5.82 3.13 -4.06
CA TYR A 94 4.85 2.11 -3.70
C TYR A 94 3.56 2.22 -4.49
N TRP A 95 2.99 1.05 -4.77
CA TRP A 95 1.80 0.86 -5.58
C TRP A 95 0.84 -0.12 -4.90
N VAL A 96 -0.45 0.02 -5.24
CA VAL A 96 -1.54 -0.80 -4.72
C VAL A 96 -2.35 -1.35 -5.89
N ASP A 97 -2.75 -2.61 -5.81
CA ASP A 97 -3.75 -3.23 -6.68
C ASP A 97 -4.76 -3.99 -5.80
N ALA A 98 -5.94 -4.28 -6.31
CA ALA A 98 -7.01 -4.94 -5.61
C ALA A 98 -7.69 -5.98 -6.48
N ASP A 99 -8.17 -7.08 -5.91
CA ASP A 99 -8.94 -8.09 -6.66
C ASP A 99 -10.29 -7.56 -7.14
N VAL A 100 -10.87 -6.59 -6.44
CA VAL A 100 -12.19 -6.02 -6.72
C VAL A 100 -12.08 -4.52 -7.00
N ALA A 101 -12.81 -4.05 -8.00
CA ALA A 101 -12.86 -2.64 -8.38
C ALA A 101 -13.41 -1.76 -7.25
N GLY A 102 -12.76 -0.62 -7.02
CA GLY A 102 -13.14 0.34 -5.97
C GLY A 102 -12.63 -0.02 -4.57
N GLU A 103 -12.04 -1.21 -4.38
CA GLU A 103 -11.33 -1.56 -3.14
C GLU A 103 -9.90 -1.01 -3.13
N GLY A 104 -9.22 -1.11 -1.99
CA GLY A 104 -7.91 -0.52 -1.82
C GLY A 104 -7.44 -0.48 -0.37
N VAL A 105 -6.62 0.51 -0.04
CA VAL A 105 -5.99 0.61 1.29
C VAL A 105 -5.99 2.03 1.82
N ILE A 106 -6.12 2.18 3.13
CA ILE A 106 -5.87 3.43 3.83
C ILE A 106 -4.37 3.53 4.10
N VAL A 107 -3.79 4.69 3.79
CA VAL A 107 -2.36 4.95 3.97
C VAL A 107 -2.14 6.07 4.97
N THR A 108 -1.35 5.78 6.01
CA THR A 108 -0.88 6.75 7.00
C THR A 108 0.64 6.82 6.96
N CYS A 109 1.18 8.02 6.81
CA CYS A 109 2.60 8.28 6.80
C CYS A 109 3.04 9.01 8.07
N TYR A 110 4.26 8.77 8.50
CA TYR A 110 4.89 9.45 9.64
C TYR A 110 6.16 10.15 9.17
N ARG A 111 6.23 11.46 9.31
CA ARG A 111 7.41 12.27 8.99
C ARG A 111 8.11 12.70 10.28
N ALA A 112 9.45 12.76 10.25
CA ALA A 112 10.27 13.20 11.38
C ALA A 112 9.85 14.59 11.88
#